data_AF-A0A821QK70-F1
#
_entry.id   AF-A0A821QK70-F1
#
_cell.length_a   1.000
_cell.length_b   1.000
_cell.length_c   1.000
_cell.angle_alpha   90.00
_cell.angle_beta   90.00
_cell.angle_gamma   90.00
#
_symmetry.space_group_name_H-M   'P 1'
#
loop_
_entity.id
_entity.type
_entity.pdbx_description
1 polymer ?
#
loop_
_entity_poly.entity_id
_entity_poly.type
_entity_poly.pdbx_seq_one_letter_code
_entity_poly.pdbx_strand_id
1 'polypeptide(L)'
;MIDKLFRMYMDMLEMVLAKSDVDIAAYYEHRLIEPNSSMQKLSESLRARLDHLRELVLRITDQKEILERVPQLAHAIALRNPYIEPLHRLQAELMQRNRDKKQDYIPADISRAMMTTMAGIAAGLRNTG
;
A
#
# COMPACT_ATOMS: atom_id res chain seq x y z
N MET A 1 -13.38 29.63 6.66
CA MET A 1 -14.06 28.51 7.33
C MET A 1 -13.95 27.31 6.39
N ILE A 2 -13.16 26.29 6.72
CA ILE A 2 -13.09 25.08 5.89
C ILE A 2 -14.41 24.33 6.08
N ASP A 3 -15.09 24.01 4.98
CA ASP A 3 -16.39 23.33 5.00
C ASP A 3 -16.28 21.94 5.66
N LYS A 4 -17.33 21.53 6.38
CA LYS A 4 -17.36 20.25 7.12
C LYS A 4 -17.13 19.05 6.21
N LEU A 5 -17.65 19.11 4.98
CA LEU A 5 -17.47 18.08 3.96
C LEU A 5 -16.00 17.98 3.53
N PHE A 6 -15.34 19.12 3.31
CA PHE A 6 -13.92 19.15 2.93
C PHE A 6 -13.03 18.53 4.01
N ARG A 7 -13.31 18.84 5.28
CA ARG A 7 -12.57 18.23 6.41
C ARG A 7 -12.73 16.72 6.44
N MET A 8 -13.96 16.21 6.26
CA MET A 8 -14.21 14.76 6.19
C MET A 8 -13.41 14.09 5.06
N TYR A 9 -13.34 14.70 3.87
CA TYR A 9 -12.53 14.17 2.77
C TYR A 9 -11.03 14.17 3.08
N MET A 10 -10.51 15.22 3.73
CA MET A 10 -9.11 15.26 4.14
C MET A 10 -8.80 14.21 5.21
N ASP A 11 -9.68 14.01 6.19
CA ASP A 11 -9.52 12.97 7.22
C ASP A 11 -9.51 11.57 6.60
N MET A 12 -10.40 11.32 5.62
CA MET A 12 -10.40 10.06 4.86
C MET A 12 -9.11 9.88 4.07
N LEU A 13 -8.64 10.94 3.39
CA LEU A 13 -7.42 10.89 2.60
C LEU A 13 -6.19 10.62 3.47
N GLU A 14 -6.08 11.27 4.63
CA GLU A 14 -5.01 10.98 5.60
C GLU A 14 -5.03 9.52 6.06
N MET A 15 -6.21 8.94 6.30
CA MET A 15 -6.35 7.53 6.68
C MET A 15 -5.83 6.59 5.57
N VAL A 16 -6.14 6.87 4.31
CA VAL A 16 -5.64 6.08 3.16
C VAL A 16 -4.13 6.25 2.98
N LEU A 17 -3.61 7.48 3.09
CA LEU A 17 -2.19 7.78 3.01
C LEU A 17 -1.39 7.10 4.14
N ALA A 18 -1.96 7.01 5.35
CA ALA A 18 -1.34 6.32 6.48
C ALA A 18 -1.16 4.82 6.25
N LYS A 19 -1.98 4.22 5.38
CA LYS A 19 -1.94 2.78 5.03
C LYS A 19 -1.18 2.50 3.73
N SER A 20 -0.80 3.55 3.02
CA SER A 20 -0.06 3.46 1.77
C SER A 20 1.44 3.40 2.08
N ASP A 21 2.15 2.51 1.41
CA ASP A 21 3.57 2.24 1.67
C ASP A 21 4.34 2.14 0.35
N VAL A 22 5.27 3.09 0.16
CA VAL A 22 6.08 3.24 -1.05
C VAL A 22 7.10 2.12 -1.19
N ASP A 23 7.65 1.63 -0.07
CA ASP A 23 8.65 0.56 -0.06
C ASP A 23 8.02 -0.79 -0.40
N ILE A 24 6.80 -1.04 0.11
CA ILE A 24 6.01 -2.20 -0.30
C ILE A 24 5.70 -2.11 -1.80
N ALA A 25 5.19 -0.98 -2.30
CA ALA A 25 4.92 -0.80 -3.73
C ALA A 25 6.19 -1.05 -4.58
N ALA A 26 7.31 -0.47 -4.17
CA ALA A 26 8.61 -0.68 -4.80
C ALA A 26 9.05 -2.14 -4.82
N TYR A 27 8.77 -2.88 -3.75
CA TYR A 27 9.10 -4.30 -3.68
C TYR A 27 8.27 -5.13 -4.67
N TYR A 28 6.96 -4.88 -4.79
CA TYR A 28 6.13 -5.54 -5.81
C TYR A 28 6.65 -5.27 -7.21
N GLU A 29 6.99 -4.01 -7.50
CA GLU A 29 7.53 -3.61 -8.80
C GLU A 29 8.86 -4.29 -9.09
N HIS A 30 9.80 -4.27 -8.14
CA HIS A 30 11.08 -4.97 -8.28
C HIS A 30 10.90 -6.47 -8.54
N ARG A 31 9.90 -7.11 -7.91
CA ARG A 31 9.62 -8.53 -8.12
C ARG A 31 8.90 -8.83 -9.43
N LEU A 32 8.06 -7.92 -9.94
CA LEU A 32 7.05 -8.23 -10.96
C LEU A 32 7.20 -7.44 -12.26
N ILE A 33 8.00 -6.37 -12.30
CA ILE A 33 8.22 -5.57 -13.49
C ILE A 33 9.51 -6.03 -14.15
N GLU A 34 9.43 -6.35 -15.45
CA GLU A 34 10.62 -6.71 -16.23
C GLU A 34 11.62 -5.55 -16.31
N PRO A 35 12.94 -5.83 -16.24
CA PRO A 35 13.97 -4.83 -16.44
C PRO A 35 13.79 -4.07 -17.76
N ASN A 36 13.98 -2.75 -17.75
CA ASN A 36 13.87 -1.86 -18.92
C ASN A 36 12.47 -1.77 -19.55
N SER A 37 11.43 -2.27 -18.89
CA SER A 37 10.05 -2.05 -19.36
C SER A 37 9.62 -0.60 -19.17
N SER A 38 8.70 -0.14 -20.01
CA SER A 38 8.10 1.20 -19.89
C SER A 38 7.36 1.42 -18.56
N MET A 39 7.05 0.34 -17.83
CA MET A 39 6.35 0.37 -16.54
C MET A 39 7.23 0.89 -15.40
N GLN A 40 8.56 0.86 -15.52
CA GLN A 40 9.47 1.39 -14.50
C GLN A 40 9.31 2.91 -14.32
N LYS A 41 9.24 3.65 -15.44
CA LYS A 41 9.02 5.11 -15.39
C LYS A 41 7.65 5.47 -14.80
N LEU A 42 6.62 4.66 -15.12
CA LEU A 42 5.28 4.86 -14.59
C LEU A 42 5.23 4.63 -13.07
N SER A 43 5.82 3.53 -12.60
CA SER A 43 5.87 3.22 -11.16
C SER A 43 6.62 4.26 -10.34
N GLU A 44 7.79 4.71 -10.83
CA GLU A 44 8.52 5.84 -10.24
C GLU A 44 7.67 7.10 -10.16
N SER A 45 6.98 7.45 -11.25
CA SER A 45 6.08 8.62 -11.27
C SER A 45 4.91 8.47 -10.29
N LEU A 46 4.32 7.29 -10.16
CA LEU A 46 3.21 7.05 -9.24
C LEU A 46 3.65 7.17 -7.77
N ARG A 47 4.82 6.63 -7.40
CA ARG A 47 5.38 6.79 -6.05
C ARG A 47 5.68 8.25 -5.74
N ALA A 48 6.34 8.97 -6.65
CA ALA A 48 6.61 10.40 -6.48
C ALA A 48 5.32 11.22 -6.31
N ARG A 49 4.24 10.86 -7.03
CA ARG A 49 2.93 11.50 -6.88
C ARG A 49 2.28 11.21 -5.52
N LEU A 50 2.46 9.99 -4.99
CA LEU A 50 1.97 9.63 -3.66
C LEU A 50 2.68 10.44 -2.56
N ASP A 51 4.00 10.57 -2.66
CA ASP A 51 4.79 11.40 -1.72
C ASP A 51 4.40 12.87 -1.82
N HIS A 52 4.27 13.39 -3.04
CA HIS A 52 3.83 14.77 -3.24
C HIS A 52 2.41 15.01 -2.71
N LEU A 53 1.50 14.05 -2.88
CA LEU A 53 0.16 14.12 -2.30
C LEU A 53 0.21 14.16 -0.77
N ARG A 54 1.10 13.36 -0.15
CA ARG A 54 1.32 13.39 1.30
C ARG A 54 1.76 14.76 1.78
N GLU A 55 2.73 15.37 1.12
CA GLU A 55 3.19 16.74 1.42
C GLU A 55 2.07 17.77 1.28
N LEU A 56 1.29 17.70 0.19
CA LEU A 56 0.19 18.62 -0.06
C LEU A 56 -0.89 18.51 1.02
N VAL A 57 -1.26 17.28 1.42
CA VAL A 57 -2.24 17.06 2.49
C VAL A 57 -1.76 17.70 3.80
N LEU A 58 -0.51 17.45 4.20
CA LEU A 58 0.08 18.04 5.41
C LEU A 58 0.08 19.57 5.36
N ARG A 59 0.41 20.17 4.21
CA ARG A 59 0.38 21.64 4.02
C ARG A 59 -1.05 22.20 4.09
N ILE A 60 -2.02 21.53 3.47
CA ILE A 60 -3.43 21.96 3.46
C ILE A 60 -4.03 21.84 4.86
N THR A 61 -3.70 20.77 5.59
CA THR A 61 -4.27 20.52 6.90
C THR A 61 -3.49 21.18 8.05
N ASP A 62 -2.35 21.80 7.76
CA ASP A 62 -1.42 22.39 8.74
C ASP A 62 -1.00 21.38 9.81
N GLN A 63 -0.50 20.24 9.35
CA GLN A 63 0.00 19.13 10.18
C GLN A 63 1.45 18.82 9.82
N LYS A 64 2.20 18.32 10.80
CA LYS A 64 3.58 17.84 10.61
C LYS A 64 3.62 16.38 10.22
N GLU A 65 2.66 15.60 10.71
CA GLU A 65 2.57 14.16 10.47
C GLU A 65 1.16 13.76 10.05
N ILE A 66 1.08 12.70 9.24
CA ILE A 66 -0.22 12.16 8.81
C ILE A 66 -0.95 11.58 10.02
N LEU A 67 -2.25 11.89 10.15
CA LEU A 67 -3.07 11.52 11.31
C LEU A 67 -2.62 12.14 12.65
N GLU A 68 -1.91 13.28 12.64
CA GLU A 68 -1.49 13.99 13.87
C GLU A 68 -2.68 14.27 14.81
N ARG A 69 -3.85 14.53 14.23
CA ARG A 69 -5.10 14.79 14.98
C ARG A 69 -5.79 13.53 15.51
N VAL A 70 -5.39 12.33 15.09
CA VAL A 70 -5.99 11.05 15.48
C VAL A 70 -4.91 10.02 15.88
N PRO A 71 -4.12 10.31 16.93
CA PRO A 71 -2.92 9.53 17.26
C PRO A 71 -3.21 8.06 17.62
N GLN A 72 -4.40 7.75 18.15
CA GLN A 72 -4.77 6.36 18.42
C GLN A 72 -4.90 5.54 17.13
N LEU A 73 -5.41 6.14 16.04
CA LEU A 73 -5.51 5.49 14.74
C LEU A 73 -4.11 5.30 14.14
N ALA A 74 -3.25 6.32 14.21
CA ALA A 74 -1.87 6.24 13.76
C ALA A 74 -1.11 5.10 14.47
N HIS A 75 -1.20 5.03 15.80
CA HIS A 75 -0.60 3.96 16.59
C HIS A 75 -1.17 2.58 16.22
N ALA A 76 -2.48 2.46 16.06
CA ALA A 76 -3.12 1.21 15.69
C ALA A 76 -2.68 0.71 14.30
N ILE A 77 -2.44 1.61 13.34
CA ILE A 77 -1.88 1.28 12.03
C ILE A 77 -0.43 0.82 12.19
N ALA A 78 0.41 1.62 12.88
CA ALA A 78 1.81 1.31 13.09
C ALA A 78 2.03 -0.06 13.77
N LEU A 79 1.16 -0.44 14.72
CA LEU A 79 1.22 -1.74 15.38
C LEU A 79 0.92 -2.92 14.43
N ARG A 80 0.10 -2.70 13.40
CA ARG A 80 -0.27 -3.75 12.43
C ARG A 80 0.78 -3.90 11.32
N ASN A 81 1.45 -2.82 10.92
CA ASN A 81 2.38 -2.82 9.79
C ASN A 81 3.44 -3.96 9.84
N PRO A 82 4.11 -4.25 10.98
CA PRO A 82 5.08 -5.35 11.06
C PRO A 82 4.52 -6.74 10.77
N TYR A 83 3.21 -6.94 10.91
CA TYR A 83 2.54 -8.22 10.63
C TYR A 83 2.03 -8.30 9.19
N ILE A 84 1.80 -7.16 8.53
CA ILE A 84 1.31 -7.08 7.16
C ILE A 84 2.48 -7.12 6.16
N GLU A 85 3.60 -6.48 6.47
CA GLU A 85 4.76 -6.42 5.59
C GLU A 85 5.28 -7.80 5.14
N PRO A 86 5.42 -8.82 6.02
CA PRO A 86 5.85 -10.15 5.59
C PRO A 86 4.85 -10.81 4.63
N LEU A 87 3.55 -10.52 4.78
CA LEU A 87 2.52 -11.05 3.88
C LEU A 87 2.61 -10.42 2.49
N HIS A 88 2.87 -9.11 2.41
CA HIS A 88 3.14 -8.43 1.14
C HIS A 88 4.35 -9.01 0.43
N ARG A 89 5.47 -9.19 1.16
CA ARG A 89 6.69 -9.76 0.59
C ARG A 89 6.47 -11.18 0.09
N LEU A 90 5.82 -12.03 0.90
CA LEU A 90 5.46 -13.39 0.50
C LEU A 90 4.54 -13.40 -0.73
N GLN A 91 3.53 -12.53 -0.78
CA GLN A 91 2.61 -12.45 -1.91
C GLN A 91 3.35 -12.11 -3.21
N ALA A 92 4.23 -11.10 -3.21
CA ALA A 92 5.00 -10.72 -4.39
C ALA A 92 5.92 -11.87 -4.88
N GLU A 93 6.54 -12.60 -3.96
CA GLU A 93 7.32 -13.81 -4.27
C GLU A 93 6.47 -14.93 -4.89
N LEU A 94 5.29 -15.19 -4.33
CA LEU A 94 4.35 -16.18 -4.88
C LEU A 94 3.86 -15.79 -6.28
N MET A 95 3.57 -14.51 -6.51
CA MET A 95 3.19 -13.98 -7.80
C MET A 95 4.32 -14.15 -8.84
N GLN A 96 5.56 -13.84 -8.47
CA GLN A 96 6.70 -14.01 -9.37
C GLN A 96 6.94 -15.49 -9.71
N ARG A 97 6.95 -16.36 -8.70
CA ARG A 97 7.09 -17.82 -8.90
C ARG A 97 6.01 -18.39 -9.81
N ASN A 98 4.78 -17.89 -9.71
CA ASN A 98 3.70 -18.31 -10.57
C ASN A 98 3.95 -17.91 -12.03
N ARG A 99 4.44 -16.69 -12.27
CA ARG A 99 4.79 -16.21 -13.63
C ARG A 99 5.93 -17.02 -14.25
N ASP A 100 6.95 -17.36 -13.48
CA ASP A 100 8.13 -18.09 -13.96
C ASP A 100 7.80 -19.51 -14.44
N LYS A 101 6.76 -20.14 -13.86
CA LYS A 101 6.39 -21.52 -14.20
C LYS A 101 5.85 -21.69 -15.62
N LYS A 102 5.40 -20.61 -16.29
CA LYS A 102 4.81 -20.64 -17.65
C LYS A 102 3.77 -21.77 -17.84
N GLN A 103 3.01 -22.06 -16.79
CA GLN A 103 1.94 -23.06 -16.80
C GLN A 103 0.60 -22.37 -16.99
N ASP A 104 -0.34 -23.04 -17.68
CA ASP A 104 -1.70 -22.51 -17.90
C ASP A 104 -2.58 -22.53 -16.65
N TYR A 105 -2.09 -23.07 -15.53
CA TYR A 105 -2.79 -23.12 -14.25
C TYR A 105 -1.88 -22.76 -13.08
N ILE A 106 -2.48 -22.26 -12.00
CA ILE A 106 -1.79 -21.94 -10.75
C ILE A 106 -1.79 -23.19 -9.87
N PRO A 107 -0.62 -23.72 -9.44
CA PRO A 107 -0.57 -24.86 -8.53
C PRO A 107 -1.35 -24.62 -7.24
N ALA A 108 -2.06 -25.65 -6.75
CA ALA A 108 -2.97 -25.53 -5.60
C ALA A 108 -2.31 -24.93 -4.35
N ASP A 109 -1.07 -25.30 -4.04
CA ASP A 109 -0.34 -24.73 -2.89
C ASP A 109 -0.02 -23.24 -3.05
N ILE A 110 0.37 -22.80 -4.26
CA ILE A 110 0.63 -21.39 -4.56
C ILE A 110 -0.67 -20.59 -4.47
N SER A 111 -1.75 -21.13 -5.05
CA SER A 111 -3.07 -20.51 -4.98
C SER A 111 -3.54 -20.34 -3.54
N ARG A 112 -3.44 -21.39 -2.71
CA ARG A 112 -3.78 -21.33 -1.28
C ARG A 112 -2.93 -20.29 -0.54
N ALA A 113 -1.62 -20.34 -0.69
CA ALA A 113 -0.72 -19.40 -0.02
C ALA A 113 -1.01 -17.95 -0.43
N MET A 114 -1.29 -17.70 -1.72
CA MET A 114 -1.64 -16.38 -2.22
C MET A 114 -2.98 -15.89 -1.65
N MET A 115 -4.00 -16.75 -1.59
CA MET A 115 -5.26 -16.43 -0.92
C MET A 115 -5.06 -16.11 0.57
N THR A 116 -4.20 -16.85 1.28
CA THR A 116 -3.85 -16.57 2.67
C THR A 116 -3.19 -15.21 2.83
N THR A 117 -2.24 -14.84 1.96
CA THR A 117 -1.63 -13.51 2.01
C THR A 117 -2.64 -12.41 1.71
N MET A 118 -3.52 -12.59 0.71
CA MET A 118 -4.55 -11.61 0.37
C MET A 118 -5.53 -11.39 1.54
N ALA A 119 -6.00 -12.47 2.16
CA ALA A 119 -6.90 -12.39 3.30
C ALA A 119 -6.23 -11.73 4.52
N GLY A 120 -4.96 -12.06 4.79
CA GLY A 120 -4.22 -11.46 5.91
C GLY A 120 -3.94 -9.97 5.70
N ILE A 121 -3.55 -9.57 4.49
CA ILE A 121 -3.36 -8.15 4.14
C ILE A 121 -4.69 -7.39 4.27
N ALA A 122 -5.78 -7.92 3.72
CA ALA A 122 -7.10 -7.30 3.83
C ALA A 122 -7.53 -7.12 5.30
N ALA A 123 -7.34 -8.16 6.13
CA ALA A 123 -7.63 -8.10 7.56
C ALA A 123 -6.79 -7.05 8.30
N GLY A 124 -5.52 -6.89 7.91
CA GLY A 124 -4.59 -5.93 8.50
C GLY A 124 -4.86 -4.47 8.10
N LEU A 125 -5.15 -4.22 6.81
CA LEU A 125 -5.41 -2.88 6.28
C LEU A 125 -6.80 -2.35 6.69
N ARG A 126 -7.76 -3.26 6.88
CA ARG A 126 -9.17 -2.93 7.17
C ARG A 126 -9.74 -2.02 6.08
N ASN A 127 -10.39 -0.91 6.43
CA ASN A 127 -11.00 0.04 5.49
C ASN A 127 -9.95 0.86 4.72
N THR A 128 -9.94 0.84 3.40
CA THR A 128 -8.95 1.57 2.59
C THR A 128 -9.55 2.68 1.72
N GLY A 129 -10.84 2.96 1.90
CA GLY A 129 -11.63 3.88 1.07
C GLY A 129 -13.02 3.33 0.80
#